data_AF-A0A450RUD8-F1
#
_entry.id   AF-A0A450RUD8-F1
#
_cell.length_a   1.000
_cell.length_b   1.000
_cell.length_c   1.000
_cell.angle_alpha   90.00
_cell.angle_beta   90.00
_cell.angle_gamma   90.00
#
_symmetry.space_group_name_H-M   'P 1'
#
loop_
_entity.id
_entity.type
_entity.pdbx_description
1 polymer ?
#
loop_
_entity_poly.entity_id
_entity_poly.type
_entity_poly.pdbx_seq_one_letter_code
_entity_poly.pdbx_strand_id
1 'polypeptide(L)'
;MSTANTNQQPAAFPPPENHPLTLEEISGHVRAHMGEWLAEQSFAKPPAVYEVELRERMIRLEEELKHQRELMKQGFDLMEKRFGMVDKRFEMVDRRFEDMNKRFEMVDKRFDDINKRFDDINKRFEDVNKRFEETNRRIDRFMLWSLGAIMSASFFVIGVLKLW
;
A
#
# COMPACT_ATOMS: atom_id res chain seq x y z
N MET A 1 103.18 60.22 -18.72
CA MET A 1 101.96 61.02 -18.98
C MET A 1 100.84 60.47 -18.12
N SER A 2 100.09 61.40 -17.51
CA SER A 2 98.83 61.30 -16.74
C SER A 2 97.84 60.23 -17.27
N THR A 3 96.92 59.61 -16.51
CA THR A 3 95.92 60.17 -15.58
C THR A 3 95.31 59.10 -14.63
N ALA A 4 94.76 59.57 -13.51
CA ALA A 4 93.98 58.84 -12.49
C ALA A 4 92.70 58.15 -13.00
N ASN A 5 92.20 57.14 -12.27
CA ASN A 5 90.75 57.04 -12.00
C ASN A 5 90.41 56.18 -10.76
N THR A 6 89.51 56.72 -9.95
CA THR A 6 88.86 56.17 -8.76
C THR A 6 87.86 55.07 -9.14
N ASN A 7 87.78 53.99 -8.37
CA ASN A 7 86.52 53.24 -8.14
C ASN A 7 86.66 52.27 -6.96
N GLN A 8 85.96 52.58 -5.86
CA GLN A 8 85.67 51.63 -4.78
C GLN A 8 84.37 50.90 -5.12
N GLN A 9 84.33 49.57 -4.94
CA GLN A 9 83.11 48.75 -5.04
C GLN A 9 83.11 47.71 -3.89
N PRO A 10 81.94 47.38 -3.28
CA PRO A 10 81.87 46.86 -1.91
C PRO A 10 82.01 45.32 -1.81
N ALA A 11 82.31 44.87 -0.58
CA ALA A 11 82.63 43.49 -0.20
C ALA A 11 81.60 42.44 -0.67
N ALA A 12 82.10 41.39 -1.33
CA ALA A 12 81.34 40.19 -1.67
C ALA A 12 81.24 39.25 -0.46
N PHE A 13 80.03 38.82 -0.11
CA PHE A 13 79.80 37.74 0.86
C PHE A 13 80.31 36.40 0.30
N PRO A 14 81.04 35.58 1.08
CA PRO A 14 81.46 34.26 0.63
C PRO A 14 80.27 33.28 0.57
N PRO A 15 80.30 32.28 -0.34
CA PRO A 15 79.20 31.34 -0.50
C PRO A 15 79.15 30.34 0.69
N PRO A 16 77.97 29.80 1.03
CA PRO A 16 77.85 28.84 2.13
C PRO A 16 78.51 27.51 1.75
N GLU A 17 79.48 27.07 2.56
CA GLU A 17 80.15 25.78 2.43
C GLU A 17 79.21 24.65 2.91
N ASN A 18 78.82 23.78 1.99
CA ASN A 18 78.05 22.58 2.31
C ASN A 18 79.02 21.46 2.74
N HIS A 19 79.29 21.34 4.04
CA HIS A 19 80.03 20.20 4.56
C HIS A 19 79.16 18.93 4.56
N PRO A 20 79.65 17.80 4.02
CA PRO A 20 78.93 16.53 4.07
C PRO A 20 78.85 16.04 5.52
N LEU A 21 77.62 15.92 6.04
CA LEU A 21 77.33 15.44 7.39
C LEU A 21 78.06 14.13 7.68
N THR A 22 78.93 14.13 8.69
CA THR A 22 79.71 12.96 9.07
C THR A 22 78.85 12.00 9.90
N LEU A 23 79.17 10.70 9.85
CA LEU A 23 78.40 9.68 10.59
C LEU A 23 78.45 9.90 12.11
N GLU A 24 79.53 10.53 12.61
CA GLU A 24 79.67 10.92 14.01
C GLU A 24 78.68 12.01 14.40
N GLU A 25 78.51 13.04 13.57
CA GLU A 25 77.53 14.12 13.81
C GLU A 25 76.11 13.59 13.81
N ILE A 26 75.79 12.67 12.88
CA ILE A 26 74.49 12.03 12.82
C ILE A 26 74.27 11.15 14.07
N SER A 27 75.26 10.35 14.47
CA SER A 27 75.12 9.49 15.66
C SER A 27 75.04 10.29 16.97
N GLY A 28 75.75 11.40 17.05
CA GLY A 28 75.69 12.34 18.17
C GLY A 28 74.34 13.05 18.24
N HIS A 29 73.83 13.51 17.10
CA HIS A 29 72.52 14.15 16.99
C HIS A 29 71.39 13.17 17.34
N VAL A 30 71.43 11.95 16.78
CA VAL A 30 70.48 10.90 17.09
C VAL A 30 70.55 10.56 18.58
N ARG A 31 71.72 10.38 19.19
CA ARG A 31 71.83 10.08 20.63
C ARG A 31 71.32 11.23 21.51
N ALA A 32 71.58 12.47 21.13
CA ALA A 32 71.12 13.66 21.85
C ALA A 32 69.59 13.82 21.77
N HIS A 33 68.99 13.53 20.62
CA HIS A 33 67.55 13.67 20.40
C HIS A 33 66.78 12.35 20.59
N MET A 34 67.44 11.21 20.81
CA MET A 34 66.77 9.93 21.03
C MET A 34 65.91 9.94 22.28
N GLY A 35 66.34 10.64 23.34
CA GLY A 35 65.52 10.80 24.55
C GLY A 35 64.26 11.62 24.29
N GLU A 36 64.35 12.64 23.42
CA GLU A 36 63.24 13.48 23.01
C GLU A 36 62.30 12.73 22.05
N TRP A 37 62.84 12.08 21.01
CA TRP A 37 62.07 11.27 20.08
C TRP A 37 61.43 10.06 20.74
N LEU A 38 62.08 9.43 21.73
CA LEU A 38 61.45 8.36 22.51
C LEU A 38 60.44 8.93 23.52
N ALA A 39 60.59 10.15 24.02
CA ALA A 39 59.56 10.81 24.81
C ALA A 39 58.34 11.21 23.94
N GLU A 40 58.57 11.57 22.68
CA GLU A 40 57.52 11.91 21.71
C GLU A 40 56.85 10.65 21.10
N GLN A 41 57.60 9.56 20.93
CA GLN A 41 57.13 8.33 20.30
C GLN A 41 56.72 7.26 21.32
N SER A 42 57.21 7.31 22.57
CA SER A 42 56.55 6.59 23.65
C SER A 42 55.20 7.23 23.85
N PHE A 43 54.20 6.57 23.29
CA PHE A 43 52.80 6.65 23.64
C PHE A 43 52.62 6.28 25.14
N ALA A 44 53.34 6.94 26.05
CA ALA A 44 53.32 6.74 27.48
C ALA A 44 52.24 7.62 28.10
N LYS A 45 51.00 7.45 27.61
CA LYS A 45 49.89 7.46 28.56
C LYS A 45 50.19 6.29 29.52
N PRO A 46 50.27 6.50 30.85
CA PRO A 46 50.48 5.40 31.80
C PRO A 46 49.53 4.23 31.46
N PRO A 47 49.90 2.96 31.69
CA PRO A 47 49.01 1.82 31.42
C PRO A 47 47.59 2.02 31.98
N ALA A 48 47.50 2.66 33.15
CA ALA A 48 46.26 3.08 33.78
C ALA A 48 45.39 4.03 32.93
N VAL A 49 45.98 4.93 32.14
CA VAL A 49 45.22 5.87 31.28
C VAL A 49 44.62 5.16 30.08
N TYR A 50 45.25 4.12 29.54
CA TYR A 50 44.63 3.26 28.52
C TYR A 50 43.46 2.46 29.08
N GLU A 51 43.59 1.92 30.28
CA GLU A 51 42.50 1.22 30.95
C GLU A 51 41.32 2.14 31.26
N VAL A 52 41.57 3.39 31.65
CA VAL A 52 40.53 4.41 31.87
C VAL A 52 39.82 4.75 30.56
N GLU A 53 40.56 4.99 29.48
CA GLU A 53 39.96 5.36 28.19
C GLU A 53 39.14 4.20 27.59
N LEU A 54 39.60 2.96 27.75
CA LEU A 54 38.84 1.77 27.35
C LEU A 54 37.58 1.57 28.19
N ARG A 55 37.65 1.81 29.51
CA ARG A 55 36.47 1.77 30.39
C ARG A 55 35.46 2.84 30.00
N GLU A 56 35.89 4.06 29.68
CA GLU A 56 34.98 5.11 29.20
C GLU A 56 34.32 4.76 27.86
N ARG A 57 35.07 4.14 26.93
CA ARG A 57 34.49 3.65 25.67
C ARG A 57 33.52 2.50 25.91
N MET A 58 33.83 1.58 26.84
CA MET A 58 32.96 0.48 27.23
C MET A 58 31.65 0.98 27.84
N ILE A 59 31.73 1.94 28.77
CA ILE A 59 30.55 2.55 29.40
C ILE A 59 29.65 3.21 28.36
N ARG A 60 30.23 4.01 27.45
CA ARG A 60 29.48 4.62 26.33
C ARG A 60 28.82 3.57 25.43
N LEU A 61 29.52 2.48 25.14
CA LEU A 61 28.98 1.37 24.34
C LEU A 61 27.82 0.65 25.04
N GLU A 62 27.94 0.40 26.35
CA GLU A 62 26.85 -0.20 27.14
C GLU A 62 25.63 0.72 27.21
N GLU A 63 25.84 2.03 27.34
CA GLU A 63 24.76 3.02 27.30
C GLU A 63 24.07 3.04 25.93
N GLU A 64 24.83 3.06 24.83
CA GLU A 64 24.29 3.01 23.47
C GLU A 64 23.51 1.70 23.23
N LEU A 65 24.06 0.55 23.65
CA LEU A 65 23.37 -0.74 23.53
C LEU A 65 22.09 -0.80 24.35
N LYS A 66 22.09 -0.21 25.56
CA LYS A 66 20.86 -0.07 26.37
C LYS A 66 19.85 0.82 25.67
N HIS A 67 20.29 1.94 25.11
CA HIS A 67 19.43 2.87 24.39
C HIS A 67 18.82 2.20 23.15
N GLN A 68 19.62 1.51 22.34
CA GLN A 68 19.13 0.74 21.19
C GLN A 68 18.16 -0.36 21.58
N ARG A 69 18.43 -1.10 22.67
CA ARG A 69 17.50 -2.12 23.17
C ARG A 69 16.16 -1.49 23.56
N GLU A 70 16.18 -0.33 24.20
CA GLU A 70 14.97 0.37 24.61
C GLU A 70 14.18 0.89 23.39
N LEU A 71 14.85 1.49 22.41
CA LEU A 71 14.22 1.90 21.15
C LEU A 71 13.61 0.69 20.41
N MET A 72 14.32 -0.43 20.37
CA MET A 72 13.84 -1.66 19.76
C MET A 72 12.60 -2.19 20.48
N LYS A 73 12.60 -2.18 21.82
CA LYS A 73 11.43 -2.58 22.63
C LYS A 73 10.22 -1.69 22.34
N GLN A 74 10.41 -0.37 22.31
CA GLN A 74 9.34 0.58 21.96
C GLN A 74 8.81 0.35 20.53
N GLY A 75 9.71 0.02 19.59
CA GLY A 75 9.35 -0.37 18.23
C GLY A 75 8.46 -1.61 18.20
N PHE A 76 8.81 -2.64 18.97
CA PHE A 76 8.00 -3.86 19.10
C PHE A 76 6.65 -3.59 19.76
N ASP A 77 6.60 -2.80 20.84
CA ASP A 77 5.34 -2.44 21.51
C ASP A 77 4.39 -1.67 20.58
N LEU A 78 4.94 -0.77 19.75
CA LEU A 78 4.16 -0.05 18.74
C LEU A 78 3.66 -1.00 17.65
N MET A 79 4.50 -1.94 17.22
CA MET A 79 4.16 -2.94 16.23
C MET A 79 3.04 -3.87 16.73
N GLU A 80 3.12 -4.35 17.97
CA GLU A 80 2.09 -5.18 18.60
C GLU A 80 0.75 -4.43 18.72
N LYS A 81 0.78 -3.15 19.11
CA LYS A 81 -0.43 -2.30 19.09
C LYS A 81 -1.03 -2.18 17.69
N ARG A 82 -0.18 -2.02 16.66
CA ARG A 82 -0.65 -1.96 15.26
C ARG A 82 -1.25 -3.28 14.81
N PHE A 83 -0.63 -4.41 15.13
CA PHE A 83 -1.19 -5.73 14.83
C PHE A 83 -2.53 -5.94 15.53
N GLY A 84 -2.64 -5.61 16.82
CA GLY A 84 -3.92 -5.69 17.52
C GLY A 84 -5.02 -4.79 16.94
N MET A 85 -4.66 -3.64 16.35
CA MET A 85 -5.62 -2.82 15.60
C MET A 85 -6.02 -3.45 14.26
N VAL A 86 -5.09 -4.12 13.58
CA VAL A 86 -5.35 -4.86 12.33
C VAL A 86 -6.29 -6.03 12.59
N ASP A 87 -6.06 -6.81 13.65
CA ASP A 87 -6.92 -7.95 14.02
C ASP A 87 -8.37 -7.49 14.26
N LYS A 88 -8.57 -6.41 15.03
CA LYS A 88 -9.90 -5.81 15.25
C LYS A 88 -10.58 -5.38 13.95
N ARG A 89 -9.81 -4.90 12.96
CA ARG A 89 -10.36 -4.54 11.64
C ARG A 89 -10.76 -5.78 10.86
N PHE A 90 -10.00 -6.87 10.94
CA PHE A 90 -10.36 -8.14 10.33
C PHE A 90 -11.63 -8.71 10.95
N GLU A 91 -11.76 -8.73 12.28
CA GLU A 91 -13.00 -9.15 12.95
C GLU A 91 -14.21 -8.33 12.50
N MET A 92 -14.04 -7.01 12.31
CA MET A 92 -15.11 -6.15 11.79
C MET A 92 -15.46 -6.49 10.34
N VAL A 93 -14.47 -6.80 9.51
CA VAL A 93 -14.67 -7.22 8.12
C VAL A 93 -15.44 -8.54 8.08
N ASP A 94 -15.07 -9.52 8.89
CA ASP A 94 -15.74 -10.82 8.96
C ASP A 94 -17.21 -10.65 9.35
N ARG A 95 -17.52 -9.84 10.37
CA ARG A 95 -18.91 -9.52 10.74
C ARG A 95 -19.71 -8.88 9.60
N ARG A 96 -19.07 -8.02 8.80
CA ARG A 96 -19.73 -7.41 7.63
C ARG A 96 -20.01 -8.45 6.54
N PHE A 97 -19.10 -9.40 6.33
CA PHE A 97 -19.34 -10.51 5.41
C PHE A 97 -20.47 -11.41 5.87
N GLU A 98 -20.56 -11.72 7.16
CA GLU A 98 -21.70 -12.47 7.72
C GLU A 98 -23.04 -11.75 7.51
N ASP A 99 -23.08 -10.43 7.73
CA ASP A 99 -24.28 -9.63 7.47
C ASP A 99 -24.65 -9.62 5.98
N MET A 100 -23.65 -9.46 5.10
CA MET A 100 -23.86 -9.56 3.65
C MET A 100 -24.45 -10.91 3.25
N ASN A 101 -23.93 -12.02 3.78
CA ASN A 101 -24.44 -13.36 3.49
C ASN A 101 -25.91 -13.50 3.90
N LYS A 102 -26.29 -13.03 5.11
CA LYS A 102 -27.69 -13.03 5.56
C LYS A 102 -28.61 -12.22 4.63
N ARG A 103 -28.12 -11.10 4.12
CA ARG A 103 -28.86 -10.27 3.15
C ARG A 103 -29.03 -10.98 1.82
N PHE A 104 -28.01 -11.69 1.33
CA PHE A 104 -28.11 -12.49 0.11
C PHE A 104 -29.13 -13.63 0.26
N GLU A 105 -29.10 -14.37 1.38
CA GLU A 105 -30.11 -15.40 1.65
C GLU A 105 -31.54 -14.84 1.68
N MET A 106 -31.73 -13.62 2.20
CA MET A 106 -33.03 -12.96 2.18
C MET A 106 -33.45 -12.56 0.76
N VAL A 107 -32.51 -12.11 -0.07
CA VAL A 107 -32.76 -11.81 -1.49
C VAL A 107 -33.17 -13.06 -2.23
N ASP A 108 -32.47 -14.18 -2.04
CA ASP A 108 -32.81 -15.46 -2.67
C ASP A 108 -34.23 -15.91 -2.32
N LYS A 109 -34.60 -15.85 -1.02
CA LYS A 109 -35.97 -16.16 -0.58
C LYS A 109 -37.03 -15.26 -1.22
N ARG A 110 -36.71 -13.98 -1.44
CA ARG A 110 -37.63 -13.05 -2.13
C ARG A 110 -37.77 -13.39 -3.61
N PHE A 111 -36.69 -13.81 -4.26
CA PHE A 111 -36.76 -14.27 -5.65
C PHE A 111 -37.59 -15.55 -5.78
N ASP A 112 -37.44 -16.49 -4.86
CA ASP A 112 -38.29 -17.69 -4.82
C ASP A 112 -39.78 -17.36 -4.67
N ASP A 113 -40.13 -16.39 -3.80
CA ASP A 113 -41.50 -15.92 -3.67
C ASP A 113 -42.02 -15.25 -4.95
N ILE A 114 -41.21 -14.39 -5.57
CA ILE A 114 -41.54 -13.75 -6.85
C ILE A 114 -41.81 -14.81 -7.93
N ASN A 115 -40.96 -15.84 -8.03
CA ASN A 115 -41.14 -16.93 -8.99
C ASN A 115 -42.48 -17.65 -8.78
N LYS A 116 -42.82 -17.99 -7.53
CA LYS A 116 -44.12 -18.61 -7.21
C LYS A 116 -45.31 -17.73 -7.61
N ARG A 117 -45.21 -16.41 -7.40
CA ARG A 117 -46.26 -15.46 -7.79
C ARG A 117 -46.38 -15.36 -9.31
N PHE A 118 -45.27 -15.42 -10.04
CA PHE A 118 -45.30 -15.49 -11.51
C PHE A 118 -45.97 -16.78 -12.01
N ASP A 119 -45.68 -17.93 -11.39
CA ASP A 119 -46.34 -19.19 -11.73
C ASP A 119 -47.86 -19.13 -11.50
N ASP A 120 -48.30 -18.50 -10.40
CA ASP A 120 -49.74 -18.29 -10.14
C ASP A 120 -50.39 -17.35 -11.16
N ILE A 121 -49.72 -16.25 -11.52
CA ILE A 121 -50.18 -15.34 -12.57
C ILE A 121 -50.33 -16.08 -13.91
N ASN A 122 -49.35 -16.91 -14.27
CA ASN A 122 -49.40 -17.70 -15.50
C ASN A 122 -50.62 -18.63 -15.53
N LYS A 123 -50.89 -19.36 -14.45
CA LYS A 123 -52.09 -20.20 -14.32
C LYS A 123 -53.39 -19.41 -14.46
N ARG A 124 -53.47 -18.24 -13.81
CA ARG A 124 -54.65 -17.37 -13.91
C ARG A 124 -54.85 -16.85 -15.35
N PHE A 125 -53.76 -16.58 -16.06
CA PHE A 125 -53.82 -16.15 -17.46
C PHE A 125 -54.30 -17.28 -18.38
N GLU A 126 -53.84 -18.52 -18.15
CA GLU A 126 -54.35 -19.71 -18.85
C GLU A 126 -55.86 -19.90 -18.63
N ASP A 127 -56.35 -19.74 -17.39
CA ASP A 127 -57.77 -19.83 -17.07
C ASP A 127 -58.59 -18.72 -17.75
N VAL A 128 -58.08 -17.49 -17.79
CA VAL A 128 -58.72 -16.37 -18.51
C VAL A 128 -58.80 -16.67 -20.00
N ASN A 129 -57.73 -17.18 -20.60
CA ASN A 129 -57.72 -17.55 -22.02
C ASN A 129 -58.78 -18.63 -22.33
N LYS A 130 -58.89 -19.68 -21.50
CA LYS A 130 -59.96 -20.69 -21.65
C LYS A 130 -61.36 -20.09 -21.60
N ARG A 131 -61.62 -19.19 -20.64
CA ARG A 131 -62.92 -18.50 -20.52
C ARG A 131 -63.22 -17.62 -21.74
N PHE A 132 -62.19 -16.98 -22.28
CA PHE A 132 -62.32 -16.16 -23.49
C PHE A 132 -62.65 -17.04 -24.71
N GLU A 133 -61.96 -18.17 -24.89
CA GLU A 133 -62.28 -19.15 -25.94
C GLU A 133 -63.72 -19.67 -25.82
N GLU A 134 -64.17 -20.01 -24.62
CA GLU A 134 -65.55 -20.44 -24.38
C GLU A 134 -66.56 -19.35 -24.72
N THR A 135 -66.26 -18.09 -24.36
CA THR A 135 -67.11 -16.93 -24.64
C THR A 135 -67.20 -16.68 -26.15
N ASN A 136 -66.06 -16.71 -26.85
CA ASN A 136 -66.02 -16.59 -28.31
C ASN A 136 -66.87 -17.68 -28.98
N ARG A 137 -66.73 -18.94 -28.56
CA ARG A 137 -67.57 -20.03 -29.09
C ARG A 137 -69.07 -19.82 -28.85
N ARG A 138 -69.47 -19.20 -27.72
CA ARG A 138 -70.88 -18.86 -27.44
C ARG A 138 -71.35 -17.74 -28.36
N ILE A 139 -70.53 -16.70 -28.55
CA ILE A 139 -70.83 -15.58 -29.44
C ILE A 139 -70.96 -16.07 -30.88
N ASP A 140 -70.05 -16.92 -31.36
CA ASP A 140 -70.09 -17.49 -32.71
C ASP A 140 -71.39 -18.27 -32.94
N ARG A 141 -71.77 -19.14 -31.99
CA ARG A 141 -73.04 -19.86 -32.06
C ARG A 141 -74.22 -18.90 -32.07
N PHE A 142 -74.25 -17.89 -31.19
CA PHE A 142 -75.33 -16.91 -31.16
C PHE A 142 -75.45 -16.12 -32.47
N MET A 143 -74.31 -15.74 -33.07
CA MET A 143 -74.26 -15.07 -34.37
C MET A 143 -74.86 -15.95 -35.47
N LEU A 144 -74.49 -17.24 -35.53
CA LEU A 144 -75.06 -18.18 -36.49
C LEU A 144 -76.58 -18.36 -36.32
N TRP A 145 -77.06 -18.52 -35.08
CA TRP A 145 -78.50 -18.69 -34.81
C TRP A 145 -79.31 -17.42 -35.10
N SER A 146 -78.80 -16.25 -34.73
CA SER A 146 -79.50 -14.98 -34.96
C SER A 146 -79.58 -14.63 -36.45
N LEU A 147 -78.51 -14.85 -37.22
CA LEU A 147 -78.55 -14.73 -38.68
C LEU A 147 -79.58 -15.69 -39.29
N GLY A 148 -79.61 -16.95 -38.84
CA GLY A 148 -80.61 -17.93 -39.27
C GLY A 148 -82.05 -17.52 -38.95
N ALA A 149 -82.29 -16.98 -37.74
CA ALA A 149 -83.60 -16.50 -37.31
C ALA A 149 -84.08 -15.27 -38.10
N ILE A 150 -83.18 -14.33 -38.42
CA ILE A 150 -83.50 -13.16 -39.25
C ILE A 150 -83.88 -13.60 -40.68
N MET A 151 -83.13 -14.54 -41.24
CA MET A 151 -83.40 -15.09 -42.57
C MET A 151 -84.74 -15.85 -42.62
N SER A 152 -85.04 -16.66 -41.60
CA SER A 152 -86.31 -17.40 -41.55
C SER A 152 -87.51 -16.47 -41.35
N ALA A 153 -87.38 -15.45 -40.49
CA ALA A 153 -88.40 -14.41 -40.33
C ALA A 153 -88.65 -13.65 -41.63
N SER A 154 -87.59 -13.27 -42.35
CA SER A 154 -87.70 -12.58 -43.64
C SER A 154 -88.41 -13.45 -44.69
N PHE A 155 -88.07 -14.73 -44.77
CA PHE A 155 -88.74 -15.68 -45.67
C PHE A 155 -90.22 -15.87 -45.32
N PHE A 156 -90.54 -15.97 -44.03
CA PHE A 156 -91.92 -16.13 -43.55
C PHE A 156 -92.80 -14.94 -43.94
N VAL A 157 -92.31 -13.71 -43.73
CA VAL A 157 -93.02 -12.48 -44.10
C VAL A 157 -93.33 -12.44 -45.61
N ILE A 158 -92.36 -12.80 -46.46
CA ILE A 158 -92.55 -12.87 -47.92
C ILE A 158 -93.60 -13.92 -48.29
N GLY A 159 -93.58 -15.08 -47.62
CA GLY A 159 -94.56 -16.15 -47.84
C GLY A 159 -95.99 -15.72 -47.52
N VAL A 160 -96.20 -15.04 -46.39
CA VAL A 160 -97.52 -14.52 -45.98
C VAL A 160 -98.01 -13.45 -46.95
N LEU A 161 -97.16 -12.51 -47.35
CA LEU A 161 -97.51 -11.47 -48.32
C LEU A 161 -97.89 -12.01 -49.70
N LYS A 162 -97.41 -13.21 -50.08
CA LYS A 162 -97.76 -13.85 -51.34
C LYS A 162 -99.05 -14.68 -51.26
N LEU A 163 -99.49 -15.04 -50.05
CA LEU A 163 -100.68 -15.85 -49.81
C LEU A 163 -101.96 -15.02 -49.65
N TRP A 164 -101.82 -13.72 -49.35
CA TRP A 164 -102.91 -12.76 -49.23
C TRP A 164 -103.05 -11.94 -50.51
#